data_AF-A0A418RTZ7-F1
#
_entry.id   AF-A0A418RTZ7-F1
#
_cell.length_a   1.000
_cell.length_b   1.000
_cell.length_c   1.000
_cell.angle_alpha   90.00
_cell.angle_beta   90.00
_cell.angle_gamma   90.00
#
_symmetry.space_group_name_H-M   'P 1'
#
loop_
_entity.id
_entity.type
_entity.pdbx_description
1 polymer ?
#
loop_
_entity_poly.entity_id
_entity_poly.type
_entity_poly.pdbx_seq_one_letter_code
_entity_poly.pdbx_strand_id
1 'polypeptide(L)'
;MATITFDTLKFANTLKEAGVPSAQAEAEATALSEVLEVNLKDLVTKQDLKYEAELLRRDMHDMEQRLIIKLGALMAFSISIVAALVKLL
;
A
#
# COMPACT_ATOMS: atom_id res chain seq x y z
N MET A 1 -11.52 3.39 0.67
CA MET A 1 -11.40 2.90 2.05
C MET A 1 -12.41 1.78 2.23
N ALA A 2 -11.97 0.60 2.66
CA ALA A 2 -12.91 -0.43 3.06
C ALA A 2 -13.50 -0.01 4.40
N THR A 3 -14.77 0.37 4.43
CA THR A 3 -15.46 0.70 5.68
C THR A 3 -15.77 -0.60 6.42
N ILE A 4 -15.06 -0.86 7.51
CA ILE A 4 -15.45 -1.91 8.45
C ILE A 4 -16.63 -1.35 9.23
N THR A 5 -17.83 -1.85 8.97
CA THR A 5 -19.04 -1.44 9.69
C THR A 5 -19.19 -2.25 10.97
N PHE A 6 -19.20 -1.54 12.11
CA PHE A 6 -19.61 -2.10 13.39
C PHE A 6 -21.09 -1.81 13.61
N ASP A 7 -21.90 -2.87 13.76
CA ASP A 7 -23.35 -2.74 13.99
C ASP A 7 -23.63 -2.61 15.50
N THR A 8 -23.63 -1.38 15.97
CA THR A 8 -23.86 -1.01 17.37
C THR A 8 -25.19 -1.54 17.89
N LEU A 9 -26.24 -1.56 17.07
CA LEU A 9 -27.58 -2.01 17.47
C LEU A 9 -27.60 -3.53 17.65
N LYS A 10 -27.07 -4.27 16.67
CA LYS A 10 -26.97 -5.72 16.75
C LYS A 10 -26.12 -6.15 17.95
N PHE A 11 -24.99 -5.48 18.19
CA PHE A 11 -24.13 -5.75 19.35
C PHE A 11 -24.87 -5.51 20.67
N ALA A 12 -25.53 -4.36 20.83
CA ALA A 12 -26.31 -4.06 22.04
C ALA A 12 -27.44 -5.09 22.25
N ASN A 13 -28.14 -5.51 21.20
CA ASN A 13 -29.20 -6.52 21.31
C ASN A 13 -28.64 -7.88 21.73
N THR A 14 -27.49 -8.30 21.22
CA THR A 14 -26.82 -9.53 21.66
C THR A 14 -26.46 -9.49 23.15
N LEU A 15 -26.00 -8.35 23.66
CA LEU A 15 -25.73 -8.19 25.09
C LEU A 15 -27.02 -8.26 25.92
N LYS A 16 -28.11 -7.63 25.46
CA LYS A 16 -29.42 -7.69 26.12
C LYS A 16 -29.95 -9.12 26.20
N GLU A 17 -29.83 -9.88 25.11
CA GLU A 17 -30.21 -11.30 25.05
C GLU A 17 -29.38 -12.16 26.03
N ALA A 18 -28.12 -11.77 26.28
CA ALA A 18 -27.25 -12.39 27.27
C ALA A 18 -27.55 -11.95 28.73
N GLY A 19 -28.52 -11.07 28.95
CA GLY A 19 -28.94 -10.60 30.27
C GLY A 19 -28.29 -9.30 30.73
N VAL A 20 -27.53 -8.62 29.87
CA VAL A 20 -26.97 -7.30 30.19
C VAL A 20 -28.10 -6.25 30.18
N PRO A 21 -28.23 -5.40 31.22
CA PRO A 21 -29.23 -4.33 31.25
C PRO A 21 -29.15 -3.40 30.02
N SER A 22 -30.29 -2.94 29.51
CA SER A 22 -30.36 -2.15 28.27
C SER A 22 -29.41 -0.96 28.25
N ALA A 23 -29.36 -0.19 29.34
CA ALA A 23 -28.50 0.98 29.45
C ALA A 23 -27.00 0.64 29.41
N GLN A 24 -26.60 -0.51 29.97
CA GLN A 24 -25.20 -0.97 29.92
C GLN A 24 -24.86 -1.49 28.53
N ALA A 25 -25.74 -2.31 27.94
CA ALA A 25 -25.54 -2.84 26.60
C ALA A 25 -25.39 -1.75 25.54
N GLU A 26 -26.20 -0.68 25.63
CA GLU A 26 -26.10 0.48 24.74
C GLU A 26 -24.82 1.28 24.99
N ALA A 27 -24.46 1.52 26.26
CA ALA A 27 -23.23 2.24 26.62
C ALA A 27 -21.97 1.49 26.14
N GLU A 28 -21.92 0.17 26.31
CA GLU A 28 -20.81 -0.67 25.83
C GLU A 28 -20.71 -0.65 24.30
N ALA A 29 -21.85 -0.76 23.61
CA ALA A 29 -21.88 -0.71 22.15
C ALA A 29 -21.35 0.64 21.62
N THR A 30 -21.74 1.75 22.24
CA THR A 30 -21.26 3.09 21.89
C THR A 30 -19.76 3.23 22.16
N ALA A 31 -19.30 2.87 23.36
CA ALA A 31 -17.88 2.99 23.72
C ALA A 31 -16.99 2.13 22.79
N LEU A 32 -17.43 0.92 22.44
CA LEU A 32 -16.69 0.06 21.52
C LEU A 32 -16.69 0.62 20.09
N SER A 33 -17.80 1.18 19.63
CA SER A 33 -17.89 1.85 18.32
C SER A 33 -16.89 3.00 18.20
N GLU A 34 -16.79 3.84 19.23
CA GLU A 34 -15.86 4.98 19.26
C GLU A 34 -14.39 4.51 19.21
N VAL A 35 -14.04 3.49 19.99
CA VAL A 35 -12.67 2.93 19.99
C VAL A 35 -12.36 2.32 18.62
N LEU A 36 -13.29 1.58 18.03
CA LEU A 36 -13.09 1.00 16.70
C LEU A 36 -12.95 2.10 15.64
N GLU A 37 -13.75 3.16 15.67
CA GLU A 37 -13.64 4.26 14.71
C GLU A 37 -12.26 4.95 14.78
N VAL A 38 -11.75 5.21 15.99
CA VAL A 38 -10.41 5.79 16.18
C VAL A 38 -9.31 4.86 15.70
N ASN A 39 -9.37 3.57 16.08
CA ASN A 39 -8.32 2.61 15.71
C ASN A 39 -8.35 2.22 14.24
N LEU A 40 -9.52 2.30 13.59
CA LEU A 40 -9.70 1.86 12.20
C LEU A 40 -9.41 2.96 11.16
N LYS A 41 -9.22 4.20 11.59
CA LYS A 41 -9.06 5.37 10.72
C LYS A 41 -7.81 5.32 9.84
N ASP A 42 -6.71 4.80 10.37
CA ASP A 42 -5.38 4.89 9.73
C ASP A 42 -4.80 3.53 9.32
N LEU A 43 -5.65 2.51 9.09
CA LEU A 43 -5.15 1.22 8.61
C LEU A 43 -4.78 1.29 7.13
N VAL A 44 -3.54 0.87 6.85
CA VAL A 44 -3.09 0.54 5.49
C VAL A 44 -3.88 -0.67 4.99
N THR A 45 -4.54 -0.53 3.85
CA THR A 45 -5.28 -1.62 3.22
C THR A 45 -4.39 -2.44 2.29
N LYS A 46 -4.84 -3.66 1.96
CA LYS A 46 -4.18 -4.49 0.92
C LYS A 46 -4.11 -3.78 -0.43
N GLN A 47 -5.09 -2.93 -0.72
CA GLN A 47 -5.14 -2.18 -1.97
C GLN A 47 -4.07 -1.07 -1.98
N ASP A 48 -3.87 -0.38 -0.86
CA ASP A 48 -2.81 0.63 -0.72
C ASP A 48 -1.43 -0.02 -0.90
N LEU A 49 -1.19 -1.16 -0.25
CA LEU A 49 0.05 -1.92 -0.44
C LEU A 49 0.27 -2.38 -1.88
N LYS A 50 -0.79 -2.83 -2.55
CA LYS A 50 -0.71 -3.27 -3.95
C LYS A 50 -0.37 -2.09 -4.86
N TYR A 51 -0.99 -0.93 -4.62
CA TYR A 51 -0.72 0.29 -5.37
C TYR A 51 0.75 0.73 -5.21
N GLU A 52 1.25 0.81 -3.98
CA GLU A 52 2.65 1.16 -3.70
C GLU A 52 3.63 0.14 -4.29
N ALA A 53 3.31 -1.16 -4.23
CA ALA A 53 4.14 -2.20 -4.83
C ALA A 53 4.18 -2.12 -6.37
N GLU A 54 3.07 -1.78 -7.02
CA GLU A 54 3.00 -1.56 -8.47
C GLU A 54 3.78 -0.31 -8.87
N LEU A 55 3.68 0.77 -8.08
CA LEU A 55 4.44 1.99 -8.28
C LEU A 55 5.95 1.73 -8.19
N LEU A 56 6.38 1.05 -7.13
CA LEU A 56 7.78 0.69 -6.92
C LEU A 56 8.32 -0.20 -8.06
N ARG A 57 7.51 -1.18 -8.51
CA ARG A 57 7.89 -2.03 -9.65
C ARG A 57 8.07 -1.22 -10.92
N ARG A 58 7.20 -0.26 -11.19
CA ARG A 58 7.32 0.62 -12.36
C ARG A 58 8.60 1.43 -12.29
N ASP A 59 8.86 2.08 -11.16
CA ASP A 59 10.05 2.91 -10.99
C ASP A 59 11.34 2.08 -11.12
N MET A 60 11.35 0.84 -10.63
CA MET A 60 12.45 -0.10 -10.86
C MET A 60 12.67 -0.40 -12.36
N HIS A 61 11.61 -0.66 -13.12
CA HIS A 61 11.73 -0.91 -14.57
C HIS A 61 12.25 0.31 -15.32
N ASP A 62 11.77 1.51 -14.97
CA ASP A 62 12.22 2.76 -15.57
C ASP A 62 13.71 3.01 -15.29
N MET A 63 14.17 2.70 -14.08
CA MET A 63 15.58 2.77 -13.72
C MET A 63 16.42 1.75 -14.52
N GLU A 64 15.95 0.51 -14.64
CA GLU A 64 16.63 -0.54 -15.42
C GLU A 64 16.78 -0.11 -16.88
N GLN A 65 15.72 0.39 -17.52
CA GLN A 65 15.77 0.88 -18.91
C GLN A 65 16.77 2.01 -19.07
N ARG A 66 16.75 3.00 -18.18
CA ARG A 66 17.71 4.13 -18.22
C ARG A 66 19.14 3.64 -18.06
N LEU A 67 19.39 2.66 -17.19
CA LEU A 67 20.71 2.06 -17.03
C LEU A 67 21.14 1.31 -18.29
N ILE A 68 20.28 0.47 -18.87
CA ILE A 68 20.56 -0.25 -20.13
C ILE A 68 20.92 0.74 -21.25
N ILE A 69 20.14 1.81 -21.41
CA ILE A 69 20.40 2.82 -22.46
C ILE A 69 21.74 3.52 -22.20
N LYS A 70 22.01 3.97 -20.97
CA LYS A 70 23.26 4.66 -20.62
C LYS A 70 24.47 3.74 -20.82
N LEU A 71 24.39 2.50 -20.37
CA LEU A 71 25.46 1.51 -20.54
C LEU A 71 25.67 1.17 -22.01
N GLY A 72 24.60 0.95 -22.77
CA GLY A 72 24.64 0.72 -24.22
C GLY A 72 25.31 1.87 -24.97
N ALA A 73 24.96 3.11 -24.64
CA ALA A 73 25.58 4.29 -25.23
C ALA A 73 27.08 4.40 -24.90
N LEU A 74 27.48 4.16 -23.64
CA LEU A 74 28.88 4.15 -23.24
C LEU A 74 29.69 3.05 -23.94
N MET A 75 29.13 1.85 -24.08
CA MET A 75 29.77 0.76 -24.82
C MET A 75 29.90 1.06 -26.32
N ALA A 76 28.84 1.57 -26.95
CA ALA A 76 28.91 1.96 -28.36
C ALA A 76 29.94 3.06 -28.61
N PHE A 77 30.02 4.04 -27.69
CA PHE A 77 31.00 5.10 -27.74
C PHE A 77 32.44 4.57 -27.61
N SER A 78 32.71 3.69 -26.64
CA SER A 78 34.05 3.11 -26.47
C SER A 78 34.47 2.24 -27.65
N ILE A 79 33.57 1.41 -28.18
CA ILE A 79 33.83 0.58 -29.39
C ILE A 79 34.14 1.48 -30.58
N SER A 80 33.41 2.58 -30.76
CA SER A 80 33.60 3.51 -31.88
C SER A 80 34.97 4.20 -31.80
N ILE A 81 35.42 4.59 -30.60
CA ILE A 81 36.77 5.14 -30.39
C ILE A 81 37.84 4.11 -30.77
N VAL A 82 37.73 2.88 -30.28
CA VAL A 82 38.71 1.82 -30.57
C VAL A 82 38.79 1.53 -32.07
N ALA A 83 37.64 1.45 -32.75
CA ALA A 83 37.59 1.21 -34.19
C ALA A 83 38.26 2.33 -35.00
N ALA A 84 38.08 3.60 -34.60
CA ALA A 84 38.74 4.74 -35.23
C ALA A 84 40.27 4.71 -35.03
N LEU A 85 40.74 4.36 -33.83
CA LEU A 85 42.17 4.22 -33.53
C LEU A 85 42.83 3.11 -34.35
N VAL A 86 42.19 1.94 -34.45
CA VAL A 86 42.70 0.80 -35.24
C VAL A 86 42.79 1.13 -36.73
N LYS A 87 41.88 1.98 -37.26
CA LYS A 87 41.91 2.39 -38.66
C LYS A 87 42.96 3.46 -38.97
N LEU A 88 43.42 4.20 -37.95
CA LEU A 88 44.38 5.29 -38.08
C LEU A 88 45.84 4.81 -37.94
N LEU A 89 46.07 3.73 -37.19
CA LEU A 89 47.35 3.02 -37.06
C LEU A 89 47.61 2.12 -38.27
#